data_AF-A0A953R3G7-F1
#
_entry.id   AF-A0A953R3G7-F1
#
_cell.length_a   1.000
_cell.length_b   1.000
_cell.length_c   1.000
_cell.angle_alpha   90.00
_cell.angle_beta   90.00
_cell.angle_gamma   90.00
#
_symmetry.space_group_name_H-M   'P 1'
#
loop_
_entity.id
_entity.type
_entity.pdbx_description
1 polymer ?
#
loop_
_entity_poly.entity_id
_entity_poly.type
_entity_poly.pdbx_seq_one_letter_code
_entity_poly.pdbx_strand_id
1 'polypeptide(L)' 'MTEKIFAQFRFEAFNAFNRPEFAAPNVSPTSNSFGTITGQANTSRQIQMGLKLKF' A
#
# COMPACT_ATOMS: atom_id res chain seq x y z
N MET A 1 6.63 -36.93 24.68
CA MET A 1 7.26 -36.24 23.52
C MET A 1 6.80 -34.80 23.57
N THR A 2 7.69 -33.82 23.45
CA THR A 2 7.33 -32.40 23.51
C THR A 2 7.27 -31.84 22.09
N GLU A 3 6.16 -31.22 21.70
CA GLU A 3 6.01 -30.53 20.40
C GLU A 3 6.96 -29.32 20.30
N LYS A 4 7.53 -29.09 19.11
CA LYS A 4 8.42 -27.98 18.84
C LYS A 4 7.65 -26.87 18.13
N ILE A 5 7.42 -25.77 18.82
CA ILE A 5 6.79 -24.59 18.23
C ILE A 5 7.81 -23.83 17.37
N PHE A 6 7.46 -23.54 16.12
CA PHE A 6 8.20 -22.63 15.25
C PHE A 6 7.41 -21.35 15.01
N ALA A 7 8.03 -20.20 15.25
CA ALA A 7 7.44 -18.89 15.03
C ALA A 7 8.16 -18.12 13.91
N GLN A 8 7.39 -17.49 13.02
CA GLN A 8 7.88 -16.56 12.01
C GLN A 8 7.13 -15.24 12.13
N PHE A 9 7.88 -14.18 12.47
CA PHE A 9 7.39 -12.81 12.43
C PHE A 9 7.69 -12.17 11.08
N ARG A 10 6.79 -11.32 10.59
CA ARG A 10 6.97 -10.54 9.37
C ARG A 10 6.51 -9.11 9.59
N PHE A 11 7.32 -8.18 9.10
CA PHE A 11 7.04 -6.75 9.05
C PHE A 11 7.18 -6.28 7.61
N GLU A 12 6.18 -5.57 7.10
CA GLU A 12 6.16 -5.05 5.73
C GLU A 12 5.69 -3.59 5.74
N ALA A 13 6.36 -2.76 4.95
CA ALA A 13 6.00 -1.36 4.77
C ALA A 13 5.90 -1.04 3.27
N PHE A 14 4.70 -0.72 2.81
CA PHE A 14 4.42 -0.23 1.46
C PHE A 14 4.38 1.29 1.48
N ASN A 15 4.97 1.92 0.45
CA ASN A 15 5.20 3.36 0.42
C ASN A 15 5.82 3.86 1.74
N ALA A 16 6.93 3.24 2.17
CA ALA A 16 7.53 3.45 3.49
C ALA A 16 7.83 4.93 3.81
N PHE A 17 8.20 5.71 2.79
CA PHE A 17 8.50 7.14 2.90
C PHE A 17 7.30 8.06 2.62
N ASN A 18 6.12 7.49 2.36
CA ASN A 18 4.90 8.22 2.05
C ASN A 18 5.06 9.21 0.88
N ARG A 19 5.75 8.80 -0.20
CA ARG A 19 5.89 9.60 -1.42
C ARG A 19 4.56 9.57 -2.19
N PRO A 20 3.96 10.73 -2.50
CA PRO A 20 2.80 10.78 -3.38
C PRO A 20 3.23 10.61 -4.84
N GLU A 21 2.47 9.84 -5.60
CA GLU A 21 2.55 9.76 -7.04
C GLU A 21 1.23 10.26 -7.62
N PHE A 22 1.26 11.36 -8.37
CA PHE A 22 0.05 11.96 -8.91
C PHE A 22 -0.53 11.11 -10.05
N ALA A 23 -1.85 10.98 -10.08
CA ALA A 23 -2.54 10.31 -11.17
C ALA A 23 -2.46 11.12 -12.48
N ALA A 24 -2.85 10.48 -13.59
CA ALA A 24 -3.00 11.19 -14.85
C ALA A 24 -4.08 12.29 -14.73
N PRO A 25 -3.92 13.42 -15.45
CA PRO A 25 -4.93 14.46 -15.50
C PRO A 25 -6.21 13.96 -16.19
N ASN A 26 -7.34 14.61 -15.91
CA ASN A 26 -8.60 14.34 -16.61
C ASN A 26 -8.50 14.76 -18.08
N VAL A 27 -8.69 13.81 -19.00
CA VAL A 27 -8.63 14.03 -20.46
C VAL A 27 -10.00 14.09 -21.14
N SER A 28 -11.10 14.05 -20.37
CA SER A 28 -12.45 14.17 -20.92
C SER A 28 -12.74 15.63 -21.30
N PRO A 29 -12.89 15.97 -22.59
CA PRO A 29 -12.97 17.35 -23.07
C PRO A 29 -14.27 18.08 -22.63
N THR A 30 -15.28 17.33 -22.18
CA THR A 30 -16.54 17.89 -21.68
C THR A 30 -16.58 18.02 -20.17
N SER A 31 -15.53 17.60 -19.47
CA SER A 31 -15.47 17.66 -18.01
C SER A 31 -15.07 19.04 -17.52
N ASN A 32 -15.77 19.55 -16.51
CA ASN A 32 -15.38 20.77 -15.80
C ASN A 32 -13.99 20.68 -15.13
N SER A 33 -13.44 19.47 -14.98
CA SER A 33 -12.10 19.22 -14.43
C SER A 33 -11.07 18.85 -15.50
N PHE A 34 -11.35 19.06 -16.80
CA PHE A 34 -10.39 18.80 -17.88
C PHE A 34 -9.02 19.44 -17.62
N GLY A 35 -7.95 18.69 -17.84
CA GLY A 35 -6.56 19.10 -17.62
C GLY A 35 -6.12 19.11 -16.16
N THR A 36 -7.00 18.83 -15.19
CA THR A 36 -6.65 18.84 -13.77
C THR A 36 -6.33 17.44 -13.25
N ILE A 37 -5.42 17.35 -12.29
CA ILE A 37 -5.10 16.13 -11.54
C ILE A 37 -5.88 16.16 -10.22
N THR A 38 -6.73 15.17 -10.00
CA THR A 38 -7.62 15.12 -8.82
C THR A 38 -7.35 13.93 -7.90
N GLY A 39 -6.31 13.14 -8.17
CA GLY A 39 -6.04 11.91 -7.44
C GLY A 39 -4.57 11.51 -7.39
N GLN A 40 -4.32 10.48 -6.58
CA GLN A 40 -3.04 9.83 -6.41
C GLN A 40 -3.08 8.46 -7.13
N ALA A 41 -2.00 8.11 -7.84
CA ALA A 41 -1.84 6.84 -8.55
C ALA A 41 -1.42 5.69 -7.63
N ASN A 42 -0.61 5.98 -6.60
CA ASN A 42 -0.18 5.00 -5.61
C ASN A 42 -1.03 5.04 -4.34
N THR A 43 -0.91 4.02 -3.48
CA THR A 43 -1.50 4.04 -2.15
C THR A 43 -0.66 4.87 -1.17
N SER A 44 -1.31 5.42 -0.14
CA SER A 44 -0.62 6.00 1.02
C SER A 44 0.22 4.95 1.74
N ARG A 45 1.12 5.37 2.64
CA ARG A 45 1.92 4.44 3.45
C ARG A 45 1.06 3.40 4.16
N GLN A 46 1.37 2.12 3.97
CA GLN A 46 0.75 1.01 4.67
C GLN A 46 1.83 0.22 5.41
N ILE A 47 1.61 -0.04 6.69
CA ILE A 47 2.48 -0.87 7.52
C ILE A 47 1.65 -2.06 7.98
N GLN A 48 2.17 -3.26 7.77
CA GLN A 48 1.53 -4.50 8.19
C GLN A 48 2.50 -5.41 8.91
N MET A 49 1.93 -6.18 9.84
CA MET A 49 2.66 -7.14 10.65
C MET A 49 1.92 -8.47 10.65
N GLY A 50 2.67 -9.57 10.68
CA GLY A 50 2.13 -10.92 10.70
C GLY A 50 2.96 -11.84 11.58
N LEU A 51 2.27 -12.77 12.23
CA LEU A 51 2.90 -13.86 12.99
C LEU A 51 2.36 -15.18 12.48
N LYS A 52 3.27 -16.11 12.16
CA LYS A 52 2.93 -17.49 11.79
C LYS A 52 3.52 -18.45 12.81
N LEU A 53 2.65 -19.28 13.39
CA LEU A 53 3.03 -20.36 14.31
C LEU A 53 2.88 -21.72 13.60
N LYS A 54 3.83 -22.62 13.83
CA LYS A 54 3.77 -24.04 13.42
C LYS A 54 4.03 -24.89 14.65
N PHE A 55 3.34 -26.02 14.75
CA PHE A 55 3.38 -26.95 15.88
C PHE A 55 3.88 -28.30 15.39
#